data_AF-A0A853AE13-F1
#
_entry.id   AF-A0A853AE13-F1
#
_cell.length_a   1.000
_cell.length_b   1.000
_cell.length_c   1.000
_cell.angle_alpha   90.00
_cell.angle_beta   90.00
_cell.angle_gamma   90.00
#
_symmetry.space_group_name_H-M   'P 1'
#
loop_
_entity.id
_entity.type
_entity.pdbx_description
1 polymer ?
#
loop_
_entity_poly.entity_id
_entity_poly.type
_entity_poly.pdbx_seq_one_letter_code
_entity_poly.pdbx_strand_id
1 'polypeptide(L)'
;MDGYDLRIYRTAGLVLEHEARLPAPGWEADEGRTVGEASVTSAPDGTLLISHRGLLSSWDPWTGVQTAPPLPLVDPGVHVVFGPEVVLRPGHDQVLVNHDGVEVWDLRARKRVHRFEIRTLEPPVVSPDGRVAAVADMDDTAISLFDLTTMEPLPPLTAVDQDPIGMMGDYLFARGESELYVWQWRERVQVTSLDLHNNWQPQSIEEDGFVLDDRPLHRELVPYDPQVWFDDLCRISDREYTPQEKALLERLGVDDTPPCR
;
A
#
# COMPACT_ATOMS: atom_id res chain seq x y z
N MET A 1 -18.25 7.93 -27.87
CA MET A 1 -18.40 7.68 -26.42
C MET A 1 -17.69 6.38 -26.13
N ASP A 2 -16.38 6.44 -25.98
CA ASP A 2 -15.56 5.26 -25.72
C ASP A 2 -15.82 4.84 -24.28
N GLY A 3 -16.31 3.61 -24.12
CA GLY A 3 -16.46 2.98 -22.81
C GLY A 3 -15.09 2.60 -22.28
N TYR A 4 -14.98 2.49 -20.96
CA TYR A 4 -13.82 1.86 -20.33
C TYR A 4 -14.13 0.37 -20.22
N ASP A 5 -13.17 -0.46 -20.62
CA ASP A 5 -13.31 -1.91 -20.63
C ASP A 5 -12.32 -2.52 -19.63
N LEU A 6 -12.81 -3.46 -18.83
CA LEU A 6 -11.99 -4.42 -18.10
C LEU A 6 -11.49 -5.46 -19.09
N ARG A 7 -10.17 -5.62 -19.17
CA ARG A 7 -9.53 -6.68 -19.95
C ARG A 7 -8.68 -7.55 -19.04
N ILE A 8 -8.98 -8.84 -19.05
CA ILE A 8 -8.29 -9.84 -18.24
C ILE A 8 -7.43 -10.67 -19.17
N TYR A 9 -6.14 -10.71 -18.89
CA TYR A 9 -5.16 -11.45 -19.68
C TYR A 9 -4.55 -12.57 -18.85
N ARG A 10 -4.35 -13.71 -19.48
CA ARG A 10 -3.45 -14.73 -18.96
C ARG A 10 -2.02 -14.23 -19.10
N THR A 11 -1.28 -14.19 -17.99
CA THR A 11 0.13 -13.74 -17.96
C THR A 11 0.99 -14.57 -18.91
N ALA A 12 0.79 -15.89 -18.93
CA ALA A 12 1.42 -16.79 -19.90
C ALA A 12 0.95 -16.48 -21.33
N GLY A 13 1.79 -15.76 -22.08
CA GLY A 13 1.55 -15.41 -23.48
C GLY A 13 0.66 -14.19 -23.71
N LEU A 14 0.29 -13.44 -22.66
CA LEU A 14 -0.54 -12.23 -22.74
C LEU A 14 -1.83 -12.41 -23.55
N VAL A 15 -2.50 -13.54 -23.34
CA VAL A 15 -3.70 -13.90 -24.08
C VAL A 15 -4.91 -13.25 -23.40
N LEU A 16 -5.69 -12.46 -24.15
CA LEU A 16 -6.97 -11.91 -23.67
C LEU A 16 -7.94 -13.06 -23.40
N GLU A 17 -8.37 -13.20 -22.15
CA GLU A 17 -9.35 -14.22 -21.72
C GLU A 17 -10.75 -13.64 -21.64
N HIS A 18 -10.87 -12.43 -21.07
CA HIS A 18 -12.15 -11.77 -20.85
C HIS A 18 -12.07 -10.28 -21.17
N GLU A 19 -13.16 -9.76 -21.73
CA GLU A 19 -13.38 -8.33 -21.94
C GLU A 19 -14.80 -7.99 -21.50
N ALA A 20 -14.93 -6.99 -20.64
CA ALA A 20 -16.23 -6.55 -20.14
C ALA A 20 -16.26 -5.04 -19.97
N ARG A 21 -17.40 -4.42 -20.26
CA ARG A 21 -17.56 -2.98 -20.13
C ARG A 21 -17.73 -2.61 -18.65
N LEU A 22 -16.93 -1.66 -18.18
CA LEU A 22 -17.06 -1.15 -16.82
C LEU A 22 -18.37 -0.37 -16.67
N PRO A 23 -19.03 -0.46 -15.50
CA PRO A 23 -20.23 0.32 -15.24
C PRO A 23 -19.92 1.81 -15.29
N ALA A 24 -20.89 2.57 -15.78
CA ALA A 24 -20.89 4.02 -15.71
C ALA A 24 -21.95 4.47 -14.69
N PRO A 25 -21.70 5.57 -13.95
CA PRO A 25 -22.73 6.17 -13.12
C PRO A 25 -23.96 6.53 -13.97
N GLY A 26 -25.14 6.37 -13.38
CA GLY A 26 -26.41 6.73 -14.01
C GLY A 26 -26.70 8.24 -14.05
N TRP A 27 -25.80 9.05 -13.49
CA TRP A 27 -25.83 10.51 -13.56
C TRP A 27 -24.85 11.01 -14.63
N GLU A 28 -25.19 12.11 -15.29
CA GLU A 28 -24.31 12.73 -16.29
C GLU A 28 -23.02 13.20 -15.61
N ALA A 29 -21.93 12.46 -15.83
CA ALA A 29 -20.61 12.96 -15.52
C ALA A 29 -20.34 14.13 -16.48
N ASP A 30 -20.30 15.36 -15.94
CA ASP A 30 -20.01 16.58 -16.71
C ASP A 30 -18.86 16.33 -17.70
N GLU A 31 -19.16 16.45 -18.99
CA GLU A 31 -18.18 16.31 -20.07
C GLU A 31 -17.08 17.36 -19.87
N GLY A 32 -15.88 16.92 -19.46
CA GLY A 32 -14.71 17.80 -19.36
C GLY A 32 -13.90 17.70 -18.06
N ARG A 33 -14.28 16.83 -17.11
CA ARG A 33 -13.48 16.64 -15.88
C ARG A 33 -12.72 15.33 -15.91
N THR A 34 -11.44 15.40 -15.57
CA THR A 34 -10.47 14.30 -15.57
C THR A 34 -11.04 13.13 -14.78
N VAL A 35 -11.25 12.02 -15.48
CA VAL A 35 -11.66 10.75 -14.86
C VAL A 35 -10.45 10.27 -14.09
N GLY A 36 -10.55 10.21 -12.76
CA GLY A 36 -9.49 9.62 -11.96
C GLY A 36 -9.17 8.20 -12.40
N GLU A 37 -7.93 7.80 -12.23
CA GLU A 37 -7.45 6.46 -12.59
C GLU A 37 -8.31 5.39 -11.92
N ALA A 38 -8.56 4.31 -12.65
CA ALA A 38 -9.26 3.17 -12.08
C ALA A 38 -8.30 2.43 -11.15
N SER A 39 -8.74 2.14 -9.93
CA SER A 39 -8.00 1.29 -9.00
C SER A 39 -8.54 -0.14 -9.08
N VAL A 40 -7.65 -1.13 -9.06
CA VAL A 40 -7.98 -2.55 -9.06
C VAL A 40 -7.31 -3.22 -7.87
N THR A 41 -8.07 -4.03 -7.13
CA THR A 41 -7.56 -4.83 -6.02
C THR A 41 -8.23 -6.18 -5.96
N SER A 42 -7.52 -7.21 -5.45
CA SER A 42 -8.04 -8.56 -5.31
C SER A 42 -8.57 -8.78 -3.90
N ALA A 43 -9.85 -9.11 -3.77
CA ALA A 43 -10.44 -9.54 -2.51
C ALA A 43 -9.92 -10.93 -2.09
N PRO A 44 -10.00 -11.29 -0.79
CA PRO A 44 -9.54 -12.59 -0.29
C PRO A 44 -10.25 -13.81 -0.92
N ASP A 45 -11.45 -13.63 -1.43
CA ASP A 45 -12.23 -14.67 -2.12
C ASP A 45 -11.83 -14.84 -3.61
N GLY A 46 -10.85 -14.06 -4.08
CA GLY A 46 -10.40 -14.04 -5.48
C GLY A 46 -11.23 -13.13 -6.39
N THR A 47 -12.23 -12.43 -5.87
CA THR A 47 -13.00 -11.44 -6.62
C THR A 47 -12.12 -10.20 -6.90
N LEU A 48 -12.16 -9.68 -8.12
CA LEU A 48 -11.57 -8.37 -8.44
C LEU A 48 -12.53 -7.26 -8.04
N LEU A 49 -12.04 -6.32 -7.25
CA LEU A 49 -12.71 -5.07 -6.94
C LEU A 49 -12.10 -3.97 -7.80
N ILE A 50 -12.95 -3.26 -8.54
CA ILE A 50 -12.55 -2.17 -9.43
C ILE A 50 -13.29 -0.91 -9.03
N SER A 51 -12.53 0.10 -8.61
CA SER A 51 -13.03 1.45 -8.41
C SER A 51 -12.86 2.25 -9.69
N HIS A 52 -13.96 2.78 -10.21
CA HIS A 52 -13.95 3.57 -11.42
C HIS A 52 -15.13 4.54 -11.42
N ARG A 53 -14.88 5.83 -11.65
CA ARG A 53 -15.91 6.89 -11.72
C ARG A 53 -16.83 6.93 -10.50
N GLY A 54 -16.26 6.75 -9.31
CA GLY A 54 -17.03 6.77 -8.06
C GLY A 54 -17.91 5.54 -7.84
N LEU A 55 -17.73 4.48 -8.65
CA LEU A 55 -18.38 3.20 -8.45
C LEU A 55 -17.34 2.15 -8.08
N LEU A 56 -17.69 1.30 -7.11
CA LEU A 56 -16.99 0.04 -6.85
C LEU A 56 -17.75 -1.10 -7.52
N SER A 57 -17.07 -1.83 -8.39
CA SER A 57 -17.60 -3.00 -9.09
C SER A 57 -16.81 -4.25 -8.73
N SER A 58 -17.51 -5.38 -8.63
CA SER A 58 -16.95 -6.66 -8.23
C SER A 58 -17.05 -7.66 -9.38
N TRP A 59 -15.96 -8.37 -9.69
CA TRP A 59 -15.83 -9.20 -10.88
C TRP A 59 -15.18 -10.54 -10.54
N ASP A 60 -15.69 -11.61 -11.13
CA ASP A 60 -15.02 -12.91 -11.14
C ASP A 60 -13.97 -12.90 -12.26
N PRO A 61 -12.66 -12.99 -11.93
CA PRO A 61 -11.62 -12.92 -12.95
C PRO A 61 -11.62 -14.11 -13.92
N TRP A 62 -12.20 -15.25 -13.53
CA TRP A 62 -12.21 -16.48 -14.33
C TRP A 62 -13.35 -16.54 -15.34
N THR A 63 -14.41 -15.78 -15.09
CA THR A 63 -15.58 -15.73 -15.97
C THR A 63 -15.73 -14.38 -16.65
N GLY A 64 -15.08 -13.34 -16.13
CA GLY A 64 -15.26 -11.95 -16.58
C GLY A 64 -16.64 -11.39 -16.24
N VAL A 65 -17.38 -12.04 -15.33
CA VAL A 65 -18.74 -11.66 -14.97
C VAL A 65 -18.74 -10.80 -13.71
N GLN A 66 -19.54 -9.74 -13.72
CA GLN A 66 -19.77 -8.91 -12.55
C GLN A 66 -20.54 -9.69 -11.47
N THR A 67 -19.98 -9.83 -10.28
CA THR A 67 -20.51 -10.70 -9.21
C THR A 67 -21.56 -10.03 -8.33
N ALA A 68 -21.61 -8.69 -8.31
CA ALA A 68 -22.59 -7.91 -7.58
C ALA A 68 -22.90 -6.59 -8.29
N PRO A 69 -24.09 -5.98 -8.10
CA PRO A 69 -24.39 -4.65 -8.65
C PRO A 69 -23.30 -3.61 -8.29
N PRO A 70 -23.04 -2.58 -9.13
CA PRO A 70 -22.07 -1.54 -8.79
C PRO A 70 -22.51 -0.81 -7.51
N LEU A 71 -21.55 -0.52 -6.62
CA LEU A 71 -21.76 0.22 -5.39
C LEU A 71 -21.31 1.67 -5.60
N PRO A 72 -22.22 2.66 -5.51
CA PRO A 72 -21.81 4.07 -5.50
C PRO A 72 -20.99 4.35 -4.24
N LEU A 73 -19.74 4.77 -4.43
CA LEU A 73 -18.85 5.23 -3.36
C LEU A 73 -18.95 6.72 -3.11
N VAL A 74 -19.57 7.46 -4.04
CA VAL A 74 -19.73 8.91 -3.97
C VAL A 74 -21.21 9.26 -4.10
N ASP A 75 -21.61 10.30 -3.37
CA ASP A 75 -22.98 10.80 -3.44
C ASP A 75 -23.24 11.47 -4.81
N PRO A 76 -24.47 11.38 -5.35
CA PRO A 76 -24.82 12.04 -6.60
C PRO A 76 -24.55 13.55 -6.54
N GLY A 77 -23.85 14.07 -7.56
CA GLY A 77 -23.52 15.50 -7.65
C GLY A 77 -22.24 15.92 -6.92
N VAL A 78 -21.55 15.00 -6.23
CA VAL A 78 -20.20 15.26 -5.70
C VAL A 78 -19.20 15.29 -6.84
N HIS A 79 -18.36 16.32 -6.84
CA HIS A 79 -17.29 16.47 -7.82
C HIS A 79 -16.05 15.74 -7.35
N VAL A 80 -15.70 14.67 -8.07
CA VAL A 80 -14.53 13.85 -7.79
C VAL A 80 -13.40 14.31 -8.70
N VAL A 81 -12.36 14.94 -8.14
CA VAL A 81 -11.18 15.39 -8.89
C VAL A 81 -10.20 14.23 -9.12
N PHE A 82 -10.05 13.38 -8.10
CA PHE A 82 -9.28 12.14 -8.16
C PHE A 82 -10.21 10.99 -7.84
N GLY A 83 -10.15 9.93 -8.66
CA GLY A 83 -11.02 8.78 -8.54
C GLY A 83 -10.77 8.10 -7.19
N PRO A 84 -11.79 7.54 -6.54
CA PRO A 84 -11.60 6.94 -5.24
C PRO A 84 -10.65 5.76 -5.36
N GLU A 85 -9.52 5.79 -4.67
CA GLU A 85 -8.71 4.59 -4.51
C GLU A 85 -9.30 3.75 -3.38
N VAL A 86 -9.13 2.44 -3.51
CA VAL A 86 -9.80 1.48 -2.65
C VAL A 86 -8.78 0.53 -2.08
N VAL A 87 -8.68 0.52 -0.75
CA VAL A 87 -7.78 -0.35 -0.01
C VAL A 87 -8.61 -1.35 0.78
N LEU A 88 -8.35 -2.64 0.59
CA LEU A 88 -8.98 -3.69 1.37
C LEU A 88 -8.52 -3.65 2.81
N ARG A 89 -9.45 -3.90 3.74
CA ARG A 89 -9.12 -4.16 5.13
C ARG A 89 -8.83 -5.65 5.30
N PRO A 90 -7.57 -6.07 5.55
CA PRO A 90 -7.23 -7.49 5.66
C PRO A 90 -8.09 -8.23 6.68
N GLY A 91 -8.62 -9.40 6.31
CA GLY A 91 -9.45 -10.23 7.19
C GLY A 91 -10.87 -9.72 7.45
N HIS A 92 -11.34 -8.68 6.75
CA HIS A 92 -12.65 -8.07 6.96
C HIS A 92 -13.37 -7.83 5.63
N ASP A 93 -14.71 -7.88 5.63
CA ASP A 93 -15.57 -7.52 4.48
C ASP A 93 -15.69 -5.99 4.32
N GLN A 94 -14.56 -5.29 4.38
CA GLN A 94 -14.50 -3.83 4.40
C GLN A 94 -13.42 -3.28 3.48
N VAL A 95 -13.67 -2.08 2.97
CA VAL A 95 -12.69 -1.28 2.23
C VAL A 95 -12.60 0.11 2.83
N LEU A 96 -11.42 0.69 2.69
CA LEU A 96 -11.16 2.10 2.93
C LEU A 96 -11.11 2.81 1.58
N VAL A 97 -11.71 3.99 1.51
CA VAL A 97 -11.84 4.79 0.29
C VAL A 97 -11.35 6.21 0.56
N ASN A 98 -10.40 6.71 -0.24
CA ASN A 98 -9.93 8.09 -0.20
C ASN A 98 -10.58 8.92 -1.33
N HIS A 99 -11.21 10.04 -1.01
CA HIS A 99 -11.56 11.07 -2.00
C HIS A 99 -11.66 12.47 -1.37
N ASP A 100 -12.55 12.63 -0.37
CA ASP A 100 -12.71 13.84 0.46
C ASP A 100 -12.49 13.47 1.95
N GLY A 101 -11.46 12.66 2.18
CA GLY A 101 -11.16 12.01 3.45
C GLY A 101 -11.22 10.49 3.35
N VAL A 102 -11.10 9.82 4.49
CA VAL A 102 -11.02 8.35 4.55
C VAL A 102 -12.36 7.79 5.00
N GLU A 103 -13.04 7.09 4.10
CA GLU A 103 -14.31 6.43 4.40
C GLU A 103 -14.15 4.93 4.55
N VAL A 104 -14.82 4.35 5.53
CA VAL A 104 -14.89 2.90 5.73
C VAL A 104 -16.23 2.40 5.20
N TRP A 105 -16.18 1.46 4.28
CA TRP A 105 -17.35 0.85 3.63
C TRP A 105 -17.43 -0.63 3.99
N ASP A 106 -18.63 -1.07 4.36
CA ASP A 106 -18.96 -2.49 4.54
C ASP A 106 -19.47 -3.04 3.21
N LEU A 107 -18.74 -4.03 2.65
CA LEU A 107 -19.03 -4.61 1.35
C LEU A 107 -20.28 -5.50 1.38
N ARG A 108 -20.55 -6.14 2.51
CA ARG A 108 -21.70 -7.04 2.68
C ARG A 108 -22.99 -6.26 2.88
N ALA A 109 -22.95 -5.24 3.73
CA ALA A 109 -24.05 -4.31 3.98
C ALA A 109 -24.19 -3.25 2.87
N ARG A 110 -23.16 -3.11 2.03
CA ARG A 110 -23.11 -2.18 0.89
C ARG A 110 -23.39 -0.73 1.28
N LYS A 111 -22.74 -0.26 2.35
CA LYS A 111 -22.90 1.09 2.86
C LYS A 111 -21.64 1.59 3.56
N ARG A 112 -21.47 2.92 3.57
CA ARG A 112 -20.52 3.60 4.45
C ARG A 112 -20.88 3.32 5.90
N VAL A 113 -19.92 2.87 6.69
CA VAL A 113 -20.06 2.63 8.14
C VAL A 113 -19.36 3.71 8.96
N HIS A 114 -18.34 4.36 8.41
CA HIS A 114 -17.63 5.44 9.07
C HIS A 114 -16.95 6.39 8.08
N ARG A 115 -16.61 7.61 8.54
CA ARG A 115 -15.79 8.60 7.83
C ARG A 115 -14.88 9.28 8.83
N PHE A 116 -13.59 9.27 8.54
CA PHE A 116 -12.60 10.09 9.23
C PHE A 116 -12.46 11.43 8.51
N GLU A 117 -12.68 12.53 9.23
CA GLU A 117 -12.55 13.89 8.71
C GLU A 117 -11.07 14.29 8.65
N ILE A 118 -10.38 13.83 7.61
CA ILE A 118 -8.99 14.12 7.31
C ILE A 118 -8.86 14.54 5.86
N ARG A 119 -7.96 15.47 5.56
CA ARG A 119 -7.65 15.83 4.17
C ARG A 119 -6.41 15.08 3.71
N THR A 120 -6.56 14.27 2.67
CA THR A 120 -5.48 13.47 2.11
C THR A 120 -5.67 13.32 0.60
N LEU A 121 -4.57 13.17 -0.13
CA LEU A 121 -4.58 12.80 -1.55
C LEU A 121 -4.20 11.34 -1.76
N GLU A 122 -3.57 10.73 -0.77
CA GLU A 122 -2.98 9.40 -0.86
C GLU A 122 -3.91 8.35 -0.24
N PRO A 123 -3.85 7.10 -0.71
CA PRO A 123 -4.64 6.03 -0.12
C PRO A 123 -4.10 5.69 1.28
N PRO A 124 -4.96 5.30 2.22
CA PRO A 124 -4.49 4.84 3.52
C PRO A 124 -3.78 3.49 3.39
N VAL A 125 -2.75 3.27 4.21
CA VAL A 125 -2.17 1.95 4.39
C VAL A 125 -2.81 1.27 5.60
N VAL A 126 -3.03 -0.04 5.52
CA VAL A 126 -3.71 -0.80 6.57
C VAL A 126 -2.74 -1.84 7.14
N SER A 127 -2.73 -1.99 8.46
CA SER A 127 -1.94 -3.02 9.13
C SER A 127 -2.36 -4.43 8.68
N PRO A 128 -1.45 -5.43 8.66
CA PRO A 128 -1.78 -6.78 8.20
C PRO A 128 -2.91 -7.47 8.99
N ASP A 129 -3.11 -7.08 10.25
CA ASP A 129 -4.22 -7.56 11.09
C ASP A 129 -5.55 -6.82 10.86
N GLY A 130 -5.54 -5.81 9.97
CA GLY A 130 -6.70 -4.99 9.63
C GLY A 130 -7.18 -4.09 10.77
N ARG A 131 -6.38 -3.84 11.81
CA ARG A 131 -6.82 -3.10 13.00
C ARG A 131 -6.49 -1.63 12.97
N VAL A 132 -5.47 -1.23 12.22
CA VAL A 132 -4.97 0.14 12.18
C VAL A 132 -4.84 0.59 10.74
N ALA A 133 -5.19 1.84 10.48
CA ALA A 133 -4.85 2.53 9.23
C ALA A 133 -3.95 3.73 9.51
N ALA A 134 -3.08 4.04 8.56
CA ALA A 134 -2.26 5.23 8.56
C ALA A 134 -2.42 5.99 7.25
N VAL A 135 -2.39 7.32 7.32
CA VAL A 135 -2.53 8.18 6.15
C VAL A 135 -1.75 9.47 6.32
N ALA A 136 -1.22 10.01 5.22
CA ALA A 136 -0.62 11.34 5.21
C ALA A 136 -1.71 12.40 5.42
N ASP A 137 -1.53 13.23 6.44
CA ASP A 137 -2.41 14.34 6.76
C ASP A 137 -1.90 15.63 6.12
N MET A 138 -2.66 16.18 5.18
CA MET A 138 -2.28 17.40 4.49
C MET A 138 -2.47 18.67 5.31
N ASP A 139 -3.23 18.62 6.41
CA ASP A 139 -3.49 19.79 7.25
C ASP A 139 -2.48 19.90 8.40
N ASP A 140 -2.07 18.76 8.98
CA ASP A 140 -1.28 18.72 10.21
C ASP A 140 0.19 18.31 10.04
N THR A 141 0.71 18.18 8.82
CA THR A 141 2.11 17.78 8.51
C THR A 141 2.53 16.51 9.27
N ALA A 142 1.60 15.57 9.43
CA ALA A 142 1.75 14.40 10.26
C ALA A 142 1.22 13.16 9.53
N ILE A 143 1.57 11.98 10.04
CA ILE A 143 0.88 10.75 9.67
C ILE A 143 -0.20 10.50 10.72
N SER A 144 -1.46 10.59 10.28
CA SER A 144 -2.63 10.32 11.10
C SER A 144 -2.87 8.81 11.18
N LEU A 145 -3.23 8.34 12.37
CA LEU A 145 -3.46 6.92 12.68
C LEU A 145 -4.91 6.71 13.14
N PHE A 146 -5.52 5.60 12.74
CA PHE A 146 -6.89 5.26 13.11
C PHE A 146 -6.98 3.82 13.62
N ASP A 147 -7.73 3.60 14.71
CA ASP A 147 -8.16 2.27 15.11
C ASP A 147 -9.44 1.90 14.33
N LEU A 148 -9.34 0.92 13.44
CA LEU A 148 -10.44 0.45 12.60
C LEU A 148 -11.42 -0.49 13.34
N THR A 149 -11.10 -0.88 14.57
CA THR A 149 -11.98 -1.65 15.45
C THR A 149 -12.95 -0.73 16.18
N THR A 150 -12.42 0.37 16.74
CA THR A 150 -13.21 1.36 17.48
C THR A 150 -13.72 2.49 16.59
N MET A 151 -13.14 2.66 15.40
CA MET A 151 -13.35 3.80 14.50
C MET A 151 -12.99 5.13 15.16
N GLU A 152 -11.88 5.15 15.89
CA GLU A 152 -11.39 6.34 16.59
C GLU A 152 -9.99 6.72 16.12
N PRO A 153 -9.65 8.02 16.10
CA PRO A 153 -8.30 8.47 15.85
C PRO A 153 -7.37 8.03 16.98
N LEU A 154 -6.19 7.54 16.60
CA LEU A 154 -5.06 7.34 17.48
C LEU A 154 -4.16 8.58 17.43
N PRO A 155 -3.31 8.81 18.44
CA PRO A 155 -2.42 9.96 18.37
C PRO A 155 -1.42 9.81 17.21
N PRO A 156 -1.18 10.89 16.43
CA PRO A 156 -0.45 10.82 15.17
C PRO A 156 1.06 10.63 15.36
N LEU A 157 1.75 10.33 14.26
CA LEU A 157 3.21 10.39 14.18
C LEU A 157 3.64 11.79 13.73
N THR A 158 4.63 12.36 14.41
CA THR A 158 5.26 13.64 14.00
C THR A 158 6.20 13.39 12.82
N ALA A 159 5.61 13.16 11.65
CA ALA A 159 6.27 12.76 10.42
C ALA A 159 5.97 13.80 9.33
N VAL A 160 6.78 14.86 9.29
CA VAL A 160 6.61 16.01 8.39
C VAL A 160 7.03 15.62 6.98
N ASP A 161 6.17 15.89 5.99
CA ASP A 161 6.38 15.62 4.57
C ASP A 161 6.74 14.15 4.28
N GLN A 162 6.03 13.22 4.95
CA GLN A 162 6.19 11.77 4.79
C GLN A 162 4.86 11.09 4.44
N ASP A 163 4.88 10.27 3.40
CA ASP A 163 3.73 9.48 2.95
C ASP A 163 3.85 8.04 3.43
N PRO A 164 2.87 7.48 4.17
CA PRO A 164 2.94 6.10 4.57
C PRO A 164 2.79 5.19 3.33
N ILE A 165 3.72 4.25 3.16
CA ILE A 165 3.72 3.30 2.04
C ILE A 165 3.40 1.87 2.47
N GLY A 166 3.44 1.59 3.78
CA GLY A 166 2.89 0.36 4.32
C GLY A 166 3.16 0.15 5.81
N MET A 167 2.59 -0.92 6.35
CA MET A 167 2.72 -1.29 7.76
C MET A 167 3.01 -2.78 7.91
N MET A 168 3.84 -3.12 8.89
CA MET A 168 4.09 -4.50 9.28
C MET A 168 4.39 -4.61 10.77
N GLY A 169 3.60 -5.41 11.49
CA GLY A 169 3.72 -5.53 12.94
C GLY A 169 3.65 -4.18 13.63
N ASP A 170 4.69 -3.85 14.39
CA ASP A 170 4.81 -2.56 15.09
C ASP A 170 5.53 -1.49 14.26
N TYR A 171 5.84 -1.78 13.00
CA TYR A 171 6.54 -0.88 12.10
C TYR A 171 5.61 -0.25 11.06
N LEU A 172 5.82 1.04 10.81
CA LEU A 172 5.26 1.80 9.70
C LEU A 172 6.40 2.29 8.82
N PHE A 173 6.25 2.12 7.52
CA PHE A 173 7.20 2.58 6.52
C PHE A 173 6.61 3.80 5.83
N ALA A 174 7.37 4.88 5.77
CA ALA A 174 6.95 6.12 5.14
C ALA A 174 8.03 6.62 4.17
N ARG A 175 7.61 7.24 3.09
CA ARG A 175 8.48 7.80 2.05
C ARG A 175 8.48 9.32 2.17
N GLY A 176 9.66 9.93 2.20
CA GLY A 176 9.83 11.36 1.98
C GLY A 176 10.49 11.66 0.63
N GLU A 177 11.01 12.89 0.49
CA GLU A 177 11.58 13.39 -0.76
C GLU A 177 12.80 12.59 -1.28
N SER A 178 13.61 12.00 -0.40
CA SER A 178 14.78 11.19 -0.79
C SER A 178 15.05 10.02 0.14
N GLU A 179 14.27 9.90 1.21
CA GLU A 179 14.47 8.93 2.27
C GLU A 179 13.25 8.03 2.45
N LEU A 180 13.53 6.78 2.81
CA LEU A 180 12.57 5.88 3.43
C LEU A 180 12.72 5.97 4.95
N TYR A 181 11.64 6.18 5.66
CA TYR A 181 11.57 6.23 7.11
C TYR A 181 10.94 4.96 7.66
N VAL A 182 11.52 4.47 8.74
CA VAL A 182 10.97 3.33 9.49
C VAL A 182 10.60 3.81 10.88
N TRP A 183 9.32 3.69 11.20
CA TRP A 183 8.72 4.11 12.46
C TRP A 183 8.30 2.91 13.29
N GLN A 184 8.62 2.91 14.58
CA GLN A 184 7.89 2.13 15.58
C GLN A 184 6.64 2.92 15.95
N TRP A 185 5.52 2.58 15.32
CA TRP A 185 4.37 3.48 15.26
C TRP A 185 3.61 3.54 16.60
N ARG A 186 3.66 2.48 17.42
CA ARG A 186 3.02 2.46 18.75
C ARG A 186 3.76 3.34 19.74
N GLU A 187 5.08 3.29 19.70
CA GLU A 187 6.00 4.06 20.52
C GLU A 187 6.17 5.50 20.00
N ARG A 188 5.79 5.73 18.74
CA ARG A 188 5.93 7.02 18.02
C ARG A 188 7.38 7.45 17.88
N VAL A 189 8.24 6.48 17.60
CA VAL A 189 9.69 6.70 17.46
C VAL A 189 10.11 6.36 16.04
N GLN A 190 10.77 7.29 15.37
CA GLN A 190 11.52 6.99 14.15
C GLN A 190 12.73 6.14 14.54
N VAL A 191 12.78 4.91 14.01
CA VAL A 191 13.83 3.94 14.28
C VAL A 191 15.05 4.22 13.42
N THR A 192 14.83 4.46 12.13
CA THR A 192 15.89 4.74 11.16
C THR A 192 15.33 5.46 9.94
N SER A 193 16.21 6.06 9.15
CA SER A 193 15.94 6.43 7.76
C SER A 193 16.97 5.77 6.83
N LEU A 194 16.61 5.60 5.57
CA LEU A 194 17.47 5.08 4.51
C LEU A 194 17.39 6.04 3.33
N ASP A 195 18.53 6.61 2.95
CA ASP A 195 18.66 7.42 1.74
C ASP A 195 18.64 6.51 0.51
N LEU A 196 17.65 6.69 -0.35
CA LEU A 196 17.45 5.86 -1.53
C LEU A 196 18.13 6.40 -2.78
N HIS A 197 18.75 7.60 -2.75
CA HIS A 197 19.39 8.34 -3.86
C HIS A 197 18.53 8.56 -5.13
N ASN A 198 17.44 7.80 -5.32
CA ASN A 198 16.46 7.86 -6.39
C ASN A 198 15.16 7.15 -5.92
N ASN A 199 14.24 7.91 -5.31
CA ASN A 199 12.98 7.41 -4.75
C ASN A 199 11.81 7.35 -5.75
N TRP A 200 12.07 7.57 -7.05
CA TRP A 200 11.04 7.51 -8.10
C TRP A 200 10.66 6.09 -8.51
N GLN A 201 11.30 5.07 -7.93
CA GLN A 201 10.99 3.67 -8.17
C GLN A 201 9.78 3.24 -7.32
N PRO A 202 8.85 2.43 -7.87
CA PRO A 202 7.77 1.85 -7.09
C PRO A 202 8.37 1.03 -5.93
N GLN A 203 7.85 1.25 -4.74
CA GLN A 203 8.19 0.48 -3.55
C GLN A 203 6.92 -0.19 -3.07
N SER A 204 7.01 -1.45 -2.67
CA SER A 204 5.87 -2.18 -2.12
C SER A 204 6.27 -2.95 -0.87
N ILE A 205 5.28 -3.13 -0.01
CA ILE A 205 5.35 -4.08 1.10
C ILE A 205 4.62 -5.35 0.66
N GLU A 206 5.30 -6.48 0.74
CA GLU A 206 4.74 -7.80 0.49
C GLU A 206 4.81 -8.64 1.77
N GLU A 207 4.22 -9.84 1.75
CA GLU A 207 4.19 -10.72 2.93
C GLU A 207 5.61 -11.17 3.35
N ASP A 208 6.51 -11.31 2.38
CA ASP A 208 7.87 -11.85 2.54
C ASP A 208 8.97 -10.79 2.68
N GLY A 209 8.69 -9.52 2.38
CA GLY A 209 9.71 -8.48 2.43
C GLY A 209 9.27 -7.12 1.88
N PHE A 210 10.19 -6.16 1.99
CA PHE A 210 10.08 -4.86 1.35
C PHE A 210 10.72 -4.93 -0.03
N VAL A 211 9.96 -4.59 -1.07
CA VAL A 211 10.45 -4.59 -2.45
C VAL A 211 10.94 -3.17 -2.78
N LEU A 212 12.24 -3.07 -3.04
CA LEU A 212 12.92 -1.80 -3.38
C LEU A 212 12.85 -1.46 -4.87
N ASP A 213 12.75 -2.47 -5.72
CA ASP A 213 12.65 -2.38 -7.17
C ASP A 213 11.83 -3.57 -7.67
N ASP A 214 10.74 -3.29 -8.36
CA ASP A 214 9.79 -4.27 -8.89
C ASP A 214 9.87 -4.41 -10.42
N ARG A 215 10.88 -3.81 -11.06
CA ARG A 215 11.01 -3.85 -12.52
C ARG A 215 11.15 -5.29 -13.03
N PRO A 216 10.60 -5.59 -14.23
CA PRO A 216 10.74 -6.92 -14.81
C PRO A 216 12.22 -7.36 -14.85
N LEU A 217 12.52 -8.53 -14.29
CA LEU A 217 13.85 -9.16 -14.16
C LEU A 217 14.77 -8.59 -13.05
N HIS A 218 14.35 -7.54 -12.34
CA HIS A 218 15.05 -7.01 -11.17
C HIS A 218 14.07 -6.89 -10.00
N ARG A 219 14.01 -7.94 -9.15
CA ARG A 219 13.30 -7.91 -7.87
C ARG A 219 14.32 -7.83 -6.76
N GLU A 220 14.41 -6.68 -6.12
CA GLU A 220 15.24 -6.49 -4.92
C GLU A 220 14.34 -6.54 -3.69
N LEU A 221 14.39 -7.67 -2.98
CA LEU A 221 13.58 -7.95 -1.78
C LEU A 221 14.46 -7.85 -0.54
N VAL A 222 14.04 -7.01 0.40
CA VAL A 222 14.60 -6.87 1.74
C VAL A 222 13.70 -7.70 2.67
N PRO A 223 14.08 -8.95 3.03
CA PRO A 223 13.23 -9.81 3.85
C PRO A 223 12.96 -9.18 5.21
N TYR A 224 11.83 -9.49 5.85
CA TYR A 224 11.55 -8.92 7.18
C TYR A 224 12.13 -9.72 8.33
N ASP A 225 12.41 -11.00 8.11
CA ASP A 225 12.95 -11.87 9.14
C ASP A 225 14.40 -11.49 9.45
N PRO A 226 14.71 -10.92 10.62
CA PRO A 226 16.07 -10.55 10.98
C PRO A 226 16.98 -11.79 11.04
N GLN A 227 16.43 -12.99 11.23
CA GLN A 227 17.21 -14.22 11.15
C GLN A 227 17.69 -14.47 9.72
N VAL A 228 16.90 -14.16 8.68
CA VAL A 228 17.36 -14.26 7.28
C VAL A 228 18.50 -13.29 7.01
N TRP A 229 18.43 -12.06 7.55
CA TRP A 229 19.55 -11.12 7.48
C TRP A 229 20.79 -11.62 8.19
N PHE A 230 20.60 -12.12 9.41
CA PHE A 230 21.69 -12.63 10.22
C PHE A 230 22.33 -13.84 9.54
N ASP A 231 21.54 -14.78 9.04
CA ASP A 231 21.99 -15.95 8.28
C ASP A 231 22.74 -15.54 7.01
N ASP A 232 22.28 -14.51 6.30
CA ASP A 232 22.95 -14.01 5.10
C ASP A 232 24.28 -13.30 5.42
N LEU A 233 24.29 -12.45 6.45
CA LEU A 233 25.51 -11.83 6.98
C LEU A 233 26.50 -12.89 7.46
N CYS A 234 26.00 -13.93 8.13
CA CYS A 234 26.78 -15.09 8.55
C CYS A 234 27.36 -15.82 7.35
N ARG A 235 26.55 -16.11 6.32
CA ARG A 235 27.00 -16.75 5.08
C ARG A 235 28.08 -15.92 4.36
N ILE A 236 27.95 -14.59 4.33
CA ILE A 236 28.93 -13.69 3.71
C ILE A 236 30.22 -13.61 4.54
N SER A 237 30.10 -13.66 5.87
CA SER A 237 31.21 -13.59 6.82
C SER A 237 31.82 -14.96 7.16
N ASP A 238 31.22 -16.08 6.72
CA ASP A 238 31.75 -17.44 6.87
C ASP A 238 32.88 -17.71 5.87
N ARG A 239 33.91 -16.89 5.98
CA ARG A 239 35.19 -17.01 5.29
C ARG A 239 36.29 -16.38 6.14
N GLU A 240 37.52 -16.73 5.84
CA GLU A 240 38.64 -16.00 6.42
C GLU A 240 38.70 -14.57 5.85
N TYR A 241 38.86 -13.59 6.74
CA TYR A 241 39.14 -12.21 6.35
C TYR A 241 40.53 -12.10 5.70
N THR A 242 40.61 -11.36 4.61
CA THR A 242 41.86 -11.03 3.93
C THR A 242 42.76 -10.18 4.84
N PRO A 243 44.09 -10.13 4.62
CA PRO A 243 44.99 -9.28 5.42
C PRO A 243 44.59 -7.80 5.44
N GLN A 244 44.01 -7.29 4.35
CA GLN A 244 43.53 -5.91 4.25
C GLN A 244 42.28 -5.67 5.12
N GLU A 245 41.35 -6.63 5.14
CA GLU A 245 40.17 -6.58 5.99
C GLU A 245 40.55 -6.70 7.48
N LYS A 246 41.47 -7.59 7.83
CA LYS A 246 41.97 -7.70 9.21
C LYS A 246 42.63 -6.42 9.69
N ALA A 247 43.50 -5.81 8.87
CA ALA A 247 44.10 -4.52 9.20
C ALA A 247 43.06 -3.39 9.33
N LEU A 248 41.94 -3.47 8.60
CA LEU A 248 40.82 -2.54 8.78
C LEU A 248 40.09 -2.79 10.10
N LEU A 249 39.75 -4.03 10.42
CA LEU A 249 39.08 -4.41 11.68
C LEU A 249 39.92 -4.02 12.90
N GLU A 250 41.23 -4.29 12.87
CA GLU A 250 42.18 -3.87 13.93
C GLU A 250 42.18 -2.35 14.13
N ARG A 251 42.20 -1.55 13.04
CA ARG A 251 42.14 -0.08 13.15
C ARG A 251 40.83 0.41 13.74
N LEU A 252 39.73 -0.30 13.50
CA LEU A 252 38.42 0.04 14.03
C LEU A 252 38.22 -0.51 15.45
N GLY A 253 39.15 -1.31 15.99
CA GLY A 253 39.01 -1.96 17.28
C GLY A 253 37.92 -3.04 17.30
N VAL A 254 37.62 -3.62 16.15
CA VAL A 254 36.62 -4.68 15.98
C VAL A 254 37.32 -6.04 16.03
N ASP A 255 36.74 -7.00 16.76
CA ASP A 255 37.21 -8.38 16.84
C ASP A 255 37.20 -9.05 15.45
N ASP A 256 38.27 -9.76 15.08
CA ASP A 256 38.37 -10.49 13.81
C ASP A 256 37.85 -11.94 13.92
N THR A 257 37.31 -12.33 15.08
CA THR A 257 36.60 -13.58 15.28
C THR A 257 35.35 -13.60 14.40
N PRO A 258 35.13 -14.67 13.59
CA PRO A 258 33.93 -14.77 12.75
C PRO A 258 32.67 -14.62 13.61
N PRO A 259 31.74 -13.72 13.27
CA PRO A 259 30.61 -13.37 14.13
C PRO A 259 29.60 -14.52 14.33
N CYS A 260 29.73 -15.60 13.57
CA CYS A 260 28.73 -16.66 13.45
C CYS A 260 29.26 -18.08 13.75
N ARG A 261 30.22 -18.19 14.68
CA ARG A 261 30.71 -19.49 15.20
C ARG A 261 30.27 -19.77 16.62
#